data_AF-A0A7X9EA08-F1
#
_entry.id   AF-A0A7X9EA08-F1
#
_cell.length_a   1.000
_cell.length_b   1.000
_cell.length_c   1.000
_cell.angle_alpha   90.00
_cell.angle_beta   90.00
_cell.angle_gamma   90.00
#
_symmetry.space_group_name_H-M   'P 1'
#
loop_
_entity.id
_entity.type
_entity.pdbx_description
1 polymer ?
#
loop_
_entity_poly.entity_id
_entity_poly.type
_entity_poly.pdbx_seq_one_letter_code
_entity_poly.pdbx_strand_id
1 'polypeptide(L)'
;MNKLININKTMKTVCNELCKLNKTTVRFIKAGIQIFLFIFASGTLLLVLNRFIFNNDPYKEFIGTSIVISSFTILAEIIIGCLLIDSVFNKNI
;
A
#
# COMPACT_ATOMS: atom_id res chain seq x y z
N MET A 1 14.71 6.37 -26.65
CA MET A 1 13.98 7.53 -26.09
C MET A 1 12.44 7.40 -26.14
N ASN A 2 11.84 6.54 -26.97
CA ASN A 2 10.37 6.37 -27.08
C ASN A 2 9.68 5.64 -25.90
N LYS A 3 10.39 4.76 -25.18
CA LYS A 3 9.79 3.93 -24.11
C LYS A 3 9.38 4.75 -22.88
N LEU A 4 10.18 5.76 -22.51
CA LEU A 4 9.90 6.66 -21.39
C LEU A 4 8.68 7.56 -21.66
N ILE A 5 8.53 8.04 -22.89
CA ILE A 5 7.37 8.85 -23.31
C ILE A 5 6.09 8.02 -23.24
N ASN A 6 6.15 6.74 -23.61
CA ASN A 6 5.01 5.84 -23.57
C ASN A 6 4.59 5.50 -22.12
N ILE A 7 5.54 5.20 -21.23
CA ILE A 7 5.27 4.98 -19.79
C ILE A 7 4.59 6.20 -19.17
N ASN A 8 5.04 7.40 -19.52
CA ASN A 8 4.46 8.64 -19.02
C ASN A 8 3.01 8.80 -19.48
N LYS A 9 2.69 8.37 -20.71
CA LYS A 9 1.32 8.38 -21.25
C LYS A 9 0.43 7.34 -20.55
N THR A 10 0.92 6.12 -20.33
CA THR A 10 0.16 5.05 -19.63
C THR A 10 -0.09 5.42 -18.17
N MET A 11 0.94 5.90 -17.45
CA MET A 11 0.77 6.39 -16.08
C MET A 11 -0.21 7.57 -16.03
N LYS A 12 -0.18 8.48 -17.02
CA LYS A 12 -1.12 9.59 -17.09
C LYS A 12 -2.55 9.11 -17.34
N THR A 13 -2.77 8.11 -18.18
CA THR A 13 -4.10 7.51 -18.38
C THR A 13 -4.60 6.84 -17.11
N VAL A 14 -3.78 6.02 -16.46
CA VAL A 14 -4.12 5.38 -15.18
C VAL A 14 -4.39 6.44 -14.12
N CYS A 15 -3.58 7.49 -14.03
CA CYS A 15 -3.79 8.59 -13.08
C CYS A 15 -5.07 9.37 -13.40
N ASN A 16 -5.44 9.51 -14.67
CA ASN A 16 -6.67 10.20 -15.07
C ASN A 16 -7.93 9.36 -14.78
N GLU A 17 -7.86 8.03 -14.93
CA GLU A 17 -8.92 7.13 -14.45
C GLU A 17 -8.98 7.09 -12.93
N LEU A 18 -7.82 7.09 -12.26
CA LEU A 18 -7.74 7.19 -10.81
C LEU A 18 -8.25 8.54 -10.27
N CYS A 19 -8.10 9.62 -11.03
CA CYS A 19 -8.70 10.93 -10.72
C CYS A 19 -10.21 10.99 -11.01
N LYS A 20 -10.73 10.10 -11.85
CA LYS A 20 -12.18 9.91 -12.04
C LYS A 20 -12.83 9.09 -10.94
N LEU A 21 -12.05 8.42 -10.08
CA LEU A 21 -12.61 7.73 -8.92
C LEU A 21 -13.33 8.69 -7.98
N ASN A 22 -14.30 8.14 -7.26
CA ASN A 22 -15.07 8.89 -6.29
C ASN A 22 -14.14 9.47 -5.19
N LYS A 23 -14.40 10.73 -4.78
CA LYS A 23 -13.65 11.42 -3.71
C LYS A 23 -13.60 10.61 -2.42
N THR A 24 -14.64 9.82 -2.15
CA THR A 24 -14.71 8.93 -0.99
C THR A 24 -13.68 7.81 -1.11
N THR A 25 -13.58 7.16 -2.26
CA THR A 25 -12.61 6.09 -2.53
C THR A 25 -11.17 6.58 -2.38
N VAL A 26 -10.87 7.77 -2.93
CA VAL A 26 -9.54 8.39 -2.80
C VAL A 26 -9.18 8.66 -1.33
N ARG A 27 -10.15 9.09 -0.50
CA ARG A 27 -9.93 9.28 0.94
C ARG A 27 -9.63 7.96 1.66
N PHE A 28 -10.35 6.88 1.32
CA PHE A 28 -10.10 5.55 1.88
C PHE A 28 -8.71 5.02 1.51
N ILE A 29 -8.29 5.16 0.26
CA ILE A 29 -6.94 4.79 -0.18
C ILE A 29 -5.89 5.58 0.61
N LYS A 30 -6.09 6.89 0.80
CA LYS A 30 -5.16 7.72 1.57
C LYS A 30 -5.07 7.29 3.04
N ALA A 31 -6.19 6.95 3.67
CA ALA A 31 -6.20 6.41 5.03
C ALA A 31 -5.49 5.06 5.10
N GLY A 32 -5.72 4.18 4.12
CA GLY A 32 -5.05 2.87 4.03
C GLY A 32 -3.53 2.98 3.88
N ILE A 33 -3.05 3.92 3.06
CA ILE A 33 -1.62 4.21 2.93
C ILE A 33 -1.02 4.67 4.27
N GLN A 34 -1.75 5.48 5.03
CA GLN A 34 -1.28 5.96 6.33
C GLN A 34 -1.19 4.81 7.36
N ILE A 35 -2.16 3.90 7.37
CA ILE A 35 -2.14 2.69 8.21
C ILE A 35 -0.98 1.77 7.80
N PHE A 36 -0.81 1.55 6.49
CA PHE A 36 0.30 0.78 5.94
C PHE A 36 1.65 1.33 6.40
N LEU A 37 1.87 2.64 6.25
CA LEU A 37 3.11 3.29 6.65
C LEU A 37 3.38 3.11 8.14
N PHE A 38 2.36 3.23 8.99
CA PHE A 38 2.52 3.06 10.43
C PHE A 38 2.93 1.62 10.79
N ILE A 39 2.25 0.62 10.24
CA ILE A 39 2.55 -0.80 10.48
C ILE A 39 3.93 -1.16 9.91
N PHE A 40 4.22 -0.74 8.69
CA PHE A 40 5.51 -0.98 8.03
C PHE A 40 6.69 -0.36 8.82
N ALA A 41 6.53 0.89 9.28
CA ALA A 41 7.53 1.55 10.10
C ALA A 41 7.72 0.81 11.42
N SER A 42 6.63 0.38 12.08
CA SER A 42 6.71 -0.37 13.33
C SER A 42 7.42 -1.72 13.19
N GLY A 43 7.12 -2.48 12.13
CA GLY A 43 7.76 -3.78 11.85
C GLY A 43 9.23 -3.63 11.50
N THR A 44 9.58 -2.60 10.73
CA THR A 44 10.98 -2.28 10.39
C THR A 44 11.76 -1.87 11.62
N LEU A 45 11.18 -1.02 12.48
CA LEU A 45 11.79 -0.57 13.73
C LEU A 45 12.03 -1.75 14.66
N LEU A 46 11.08 -2.69 14.76
CA LEU A 46 11.24 -3.94 15.52
C LEU A 46 12.41 -4.78 15.00
N LEU A 47 12.56 -4.90 13.68
CA LEU A 47 13.68 -5.61 13.04
C LEU A 47 15.04 -4.97 13.36
N VAL A 48 15.11 -3.64 13.28
CA VAL A 48 16.33 -2.88 13.59
C VAL A 48 16.68 -3.03 15.07
N LEU A 49 15.72 -2.84 15.98
CA LEU A 49 15.95 -3.06 17.42
C LEU A 49 16.35 -4.50 17.72
N ASN A 50 15.80 -5.48 17.00
CA ASN A 50 16.17 -6.88 17.19
C ASN A 50 17.65 -7.14 16.91
N ARG A 51 18.16 -6.53 15.83
CA ARG A 51 19.57 -6.62 15.44
C ARG A 51 20.52 -5.89 16.39
N PHE A 52 20.11 -4.73 16.92
CA PHE A 52 20.99 -3.91 17.76
C PHE A 52 20.95 -4.24 19.25
N ILE A 53 19.80 -4.65 19.79
CA ILE A 53 19.58 -4.77 21.25
C ILE A 53 19.30 -6.21 21.68
N PHE A 54 18.62 -7.00 20.85
CA PHE A 54 18.13 -8.33 21.24
C PHE A 54 18.97 -9.49 20.71
N ASN A 55 20.22 -9.23 20.30
CA ASN A 55 21.21 -10.26 19.99
C ASN A 55 20.75 -11.27 18.90
N ASN A 56 20.00 -10.79 17.89
CA ASN A 56 19.46 -11.60 16.78
C ASN A 56 18.61 -12.79 17.25
N ASP A 57 17.65 -12.54 18.14
CA ASP A 57 16.64 -13.54 18.46
C ASP A 57 15.84 -13.89 17.18
N PRO A 58 15.88 -15.15 16.70
CA PRO A 58 15.25 -15.56 15.45
C PRO A 58 13.73 -15.46 15.50
N TYR A 59 13.11 -15.56 16.68
CA TYR A 59 11.67 -15.43 16.86
C TYR A 59 11.22 -13.99 16.64
N LYS A 60 11.98 -13.03 17.16
CA LYS A 60 11.69 -11.59 16.95
C LYS A 60 11.96 -11.14 15.52
N GLU A 61 12.95 -11.72 14.85
CA GLU A 61 13.19 -11.48 13.43
C GLU A 61 12.05 -12.01 12.56
N PHE A 62 11.53 -13.20 12.89
CA PHE A 62 10.33 -13.77 12.25
C PHE A 62 9.09 -12.89 12.43
N ILE A 63 8.83 -12.42 13.65
CA ILE A 63 7.69 -11.53 13.94
C ILE A 63 7.83 -10.22 13.16
N GLY A 64 9.00 -9.58 13.22
CA GLY A 64 9.25 -8.33 12.50
C GLY A 64 9.03 -8.48 10.99
N THR A 65 9.55 -9.57 10.41
CA THR A 65 9.41 -9.85 8.97
C THR A 65 7.96 -10.13 8.60
N SER A 66 7.24 -10.88 9.45
CA SER A 66 5.81 -11.17 9.25
C SER A 66 4.96 -9.89 9.30
N ILE A 67 5.25 -8.96 10.21
CA ILE A 67 4.58 -7.65 10.30
C ILE A 67 4.83 -6.84 9.02
N VAL A 68 6.06 -6.82 8.53
CA VAL A 68 6.41 -6.12 7.29
C VAL A 68 5.68 -6.73 6.09
N ILE A 69 5.65 -8.05 5.94
CA ILE A 69 4.91 -8.70 4.84
C ILE A 69 3.41 -8.39 4.95
N SER A 70 2.85 -8.50 6.15
CA SER A 70 1.42 -8.26 6.39
C SER A 70 1.01 -6.82 6.08
N SER A 71 1.90 -5.83 6.27
CA SER A 71 1.58 -4.45 5.91
C SER A 71 1.32 -4.31 4.40
N PHE A 72 2.13 -4.95 3.56
CA PHE A 72 1.93 -4.95 2.11
C PHE A 72 0.64 -5.67 1.70
N THR A 73 0.29 -6.76 2.38
CA THR A 73 -0.98 -7.46 2.18
C THR A 73 -2.17 -6.54 2.45
N ILE A 74 -2.18 -5.85 3.60
CA ILE A 74 -3.23 -4.89 3.97
C ILE A 74 -3.33 -3.76 2.93
N LEU A 75 -2.19 -3.21 2.49
CA LEU A 75 -2.18 -2.17 1.46
C LEU A 75 -2.82 -2.66 0.15
N ALA A 76 -2.44 -3.85 -0.32
CA ALA A 76 -2.99 -4.44 -1.53
C ALA A 76 -4.51 -4.66 -1.40
N GLU A 77 -4.96 -5.18 -0.27
CA GLU A 77 -6.36 -5.47 0.00
C GLU A 77 -7.22 -4.20 0.03
N ILE A 78 -6.70 -3.12 0.62
CA ILE A 78 -7.38 -1.81 0.61
C ILE A 78 -7.47 -1.24 -0.80
N ILE A 79 -6.39 -1.32 -1.59
CA ILE A 79 -6.39 -0.80 -2.98
C ILE A 79 -7.39 -1.59 -3.84
N ILE A 80 -7.33 -2.92 -3.80
CA ILE A 80 -8.21 -3.79 -4.58
C ILE A 80 -9.67 -3.62 -4.11
N GLY A 81 -9.92 -3.63 -2.80
CA GLY A 81 -11.25 -3.45 -2.23
C GLY A 81 -11.86 -2.09 -2.60
N CYS A 82 -11.09 -1.01 -2.51
CA CYS A 82 -11.53 0.32 -2.95
C CYS A 82 -11.88 0.35 -4.44
N LEU A 83 -11.05 -0.24 -5.30
CA LEU A 83 -11.30 -0.28 -6.74
C LEU A 83 -12.55 -1.11 -7.08
N LEU A 84 -12.77 -2.25 -6.40
CA LEU A 84 -13.95 -3.07 -6.59
C LEU A 84 -15.22 -2.33 -6.16
N ILE A 85 -15.20 -1.68 -5.00
CA ILE A 85 -16.33 -0.87 -4.51
C ILE A 85 -16.61 0.26 -5.50
N ASP A 86 -15.60 1.00 -5.93
CA ASP A 86 -15.79 2.07 -6.92
C ASP A 86 -16.38 1.52 -8.22
N SER A 87 -15.87 0.39 -8.74
CA SER A 87 -16.39 -0.23 -9.97
C SER A 87 -17.86 -0.67 -9.86
N VAL A 88 -18.27 -1.22 -8.72
CA VAL A 88 -19.67 -1.67 -8.49
C VAL A 88 -20.61 -0.47 -8.31
N PHE A 89 -20.21 0.53 -7.53
CA PHE A 89 -21.07 1.67 -7.18
C PHE A 89 -21.07 2.78 -8.23
N ASN A 90 -20.04 2.90 -9.06
CA ASN A 90 -19.95 3.89 -10.14
C ASN A 90 -20.73 3.48 -11.41
N LYS A 91 -21.36 2.30 -11.42
CA LYS A 91 -22.26 1.85 -12.50
C LYS A 91 -23.70 2.40 -12.39
N ASN A 92 -24.01 3.14 -11.32
CA ASN A 92 -25.36 3.69 -11.04
C ASN A 92 -25.46 5.23 -11.14
N ILE A 93 -24.55 5.89 -11.86
CA ILE A 93 -24.71 7.30 -12.28
C ILE A 93 -24.65 7.38 -13.80
#